data_AF-Q5C137-F1
#
_entry.id   AF-Q5C137-F1
#
_cell.length_a   1.000
_cell.length_b   1.000
_cell.length_c   1.000
_cell.angle_alpha   90.00
_cell.angle_beta   90.00
_cell.angle_gamma   90.00
#
_symmetry.space_group_name_H-M   'P 1'
#
loop_
_entity.id
_entity.type
_entity.pdbx_description
1 polymer ?
#
loop_
_entity_poly.entity_id
_entity_poly.type
_entity_poly.pdbx_seq_one_letter_code
_entity_poly.pdbx_strand_id
1 'polypeptide(L)'
;MERSAYFSQLAIKQNPLMAEAYSNLGNVFKERGQLKEAIDNYRHALRIKPDFIDGYINLAAALVAAGDMESAVNAYATALQYNPDLYCVRSDLGNLLKALGRLDEAKS
;
A
#
# COMPACT_ATOMS: atom_id res chain seq x y z
N MET A 1 17.24 6.07 -3.70
CA MET A 1 16.96 4.62 -3.67
C MET A 1 17.89 3.86 -2.72
N GLU A 2 19.21 3.77 -2.97
CA GLU A 2 20.11 2.92 -2.15
C GLU A 2 20.25 3.35 -0.67
N ARG A 3 20.37 4.66 -0.40
CA ARG A 3 20.43 5.16 0.98
C ARG A 3 19.13 4.89 1.77
N SER A 4 17.98 5.00 1.10
CA SER A 4 16.66 4.74 1.73
C SER A 4 16.52 3.28 2.18
N ALA A 5 16.97 2.36 1.32
CA ALA A 5 17.00 0.93 1.64
C ALA A 5 17.90 0.65 2.86
N TYR A 6 19.09 1.25 2.88
CA TYR A 6 20.05 1.10 3.97
C TYR A 6 19.48 1.57 5.32
N PHE A 7 18.92 2.78 5.38
CA PHE A 7 18.33 3.30 6.62
C PHE A 7 17.11 2.51 7.08
N SER A 8 16.26 2.07 6.14
CA SER A 8 15.11 1.21 6.47
C SER A 8 15.56 -0.12 7.05
N GLN A 9 16.58 -0.75 6.47
CA GLN A 9 17.13 -2.01 6.98
C GLN A 9 17.79 -1.86 8.35
N LEU A 10 18.50 -0.74 8.59
CA LEU A 10 19.09 -0.43 9.88
C LEU A 10 18.01 -0.21 10.94
N ALA A 11 16.96 0.55 10.61
CA ALA A 11 15.82 0.78 11.50
C ALA A 11 15.12 -0.54 11.87
N ILE A 12 14.91 -1.45 10.91
CA ILE A 12 14.35 -2.80 11.17
C ILE A 12 15.24 -3.62 12.10
N LYS A 13 16.57 -3.56 11.91
CA LYS A 13 17.52 -4.28 12.79
C LYS A 13 17.46 -3.76 14.22
N GLN A 14 17.28 -2.46 14.42
CA GLN A 14 17.23 -1.84 15.74
C GLN A 14 15.84 -1.99 16.38
N ASN A 15 14.78 -1.92 15.59
CA ASN A 15 13.39 -2.11 16.00
C ASN A 15 12.59 -2.87 14.92
N PRO A 16 12.41 -4.19 15.08
CA PRO A 16 11.63 -5.02 14.15
C PRO A 16 10.13 -4.71 14.15
N LEU A 17 9.62 -3.87 15.07
CA LEU A 17 8.21 -3.48 15.16
C LEU A 17 7.97 -2.06 14.59
N MET A 18 8.88 -1.55 13.76
CA MET A 18 8.72 -0.25 13.12
C MET A 18 8.03 -0.38 11.76
N ALA A 19 6.71 -0.24 11.72
CA ALA A 19 5.91 -0.38 10.50
C ALA A 19 6.36 0.56 9.37
N GLU A 20 6.74 1.79 9.70
CA GLU A 20 7.21 2.80 8.76
C GLU A 20 8.49 2.36 8.04
N ALA A 21 9.38 1.63 8.72
CA ALA A 21 10.62 1.14 8.13
C ALA A 21 10.35 0.05 7.07
N TYR A 22 9.40 -0.85 7.34
CA TYR A 22 8.95 -1.83 6.34
C TYR A 22 8.25 -1.16 5.16
N SER A 23 7.40 -0.16 5.40
CA SER A 23 6.76 0.59 4.30
C SER A 23 7.79 1.32 3.43
N ASN A 24 8.79 1.96 4.04
CA ASN A 24 9.86 2.62 3.29
C ASN A 24 10.70 1.62 2.48
N LEU A 25 11.00 0.45 3.04
CA LEU A 25 11.66 -0.62 2.29
C LEU A 25 10.79 -1.14 1.14
N GLY A 26 9.48 -1.27 1.35
CA GLY A 26 8.51 -1.59 0.31
C GLY A 26 8.49 -0.58 -0.83
N ASN A 27 8.60 0.73 -0.51
CA ASN A 27 8.68 1.79 -1.52
C ASN A 27 9.94 1.66 -2.38
N VAL A 28 11.09 1.32 -1.77
CA VAL A 28 12.33 1.06 -2.53
C VAL A 28 12.16 -0.11 -3.50
N PHE A 29 11.54 -1.21 -3.05
CA PHE A 29 11.29 -2.36 -3.93
C PHE A 29 10.32 -2.02 -5.06
N LYS A 30 9.26 -1.26 -4.75
CA LYS A 30 8.29 -0.79 -5.75
C LYS A 30 8.97 0.06 -6.84
N GLU A 31 9.83 1.01 -6.44
CA GLU A 31 10.60 1.85 -7.37
C GLU A 31 11.55 1.03 -8.28
N ARG A 32 12.00 -0.14 -7.82
CA ARG A 32 12.83 -1.08 -8.60
C ARG A 32 12.03 -2.05 -9.47
N GLY A 33 10.70 -1.95 -9.47
CA GLY A 33 9.82 -2.92 -10.15
C GLY A 33 9.74 -4.28 -9.46
N GLN A 34 10.29 -4.41 -8.24
CA GLN A 34 10.26 -5.63 -7.43
C GLN A 34 8.94 -5.68 -6.64
N LEU A 35 7.84 -5.85 -7.37
CA LEU A 35 6.49 -5.66 -6.82
C LEU A 35 6.13 -6.67 -5.73
N LYS A 36 6.61 -7.93 -5.86
CA LYS A 36 6.35 -8.97 -4.85
C LYS A 36 6.96 -8.59 -3.51
N GLU A 37 8.24 -8.21 -3.50
CA GLU A 37 8.96 -7.78 -2.31
C GLU A 37 8.35 -6.51 -1.72
N ALA A 38 7.86 -5.59 -2.56
CA ALA A 38 7.14 -4.40 -2.11
C ALA A 38 5.87 -4.79 -1.33
N ILE A 39 5.02 -5.63 -1.93
CA ILE A 39 3.76 -6.11 -1.34
C ILE A 39 4.01 -6.82 0.00
N ASP A 40 5.01 -7.69 0.07
CA ASP A 40 5.34 -8.43 1.30
C ASP A 40 5.76 -7.48 2.43
N ASN A 41 6.53 -6.44 2.11
CA ASN A 41 6.94 -5.41 3.07
C ASN A 41 5.76 -4.56 3.56
N TYR A 42 4.86 -4.11 2.67
CA TYR A 42 3.66 -3.38 3.10
C TYR A 42 2.74 -4.24 3.97
N ARG A 43 2.53 -5.52 3.60
CA ARG A 43 1.77 -6.47 4.42
C ARG A 43 2.42 -6.71 5.77
N HIS A 44 3.74 -6.63 5.87
CA HIS A 44 4.43 -6.71 7.17
C HIS A 44 4.20 -5.46 8.00
N ALA A 45 4.32 -4.27 7.40
CA ALA A 45 4.00 -3.01 8.06
C ALA A 45 2.57 -3.01 8.63
N LEU A 46 1.60 -3.50 7.86
CA LEU A 46 0.19 -3.59 8.27
C LEU A 46 -0.08 -4.66 9.34
N ARG A 47 0.74 -5.72 9.42
CA ARG A 47 0.67 -6.68 10.54
C ARG A 47 1.15 -6.06 11.86
N ILE A 48 2.14 -5.19 11.78
CA ILE A 48 2.67 -4.46 12.94
C ILE A 48 1.70 -3.36 13.36
N LYS A 49 1.18 -2.60 12.39
CA LYS A 49 0.32 -1.44 12.59
C LYS A 49 -0.90 -1.53 11.67
N PRO A 50 -1.99 -2.18 12.11
CA PRO A 50 -3.19 -2.39 11.29
C PRO A 50 -3.95 -1.13 10.90
N ASP A 51 -3.73 -0.01 11.59
CA ASP A 51 -4.32 1.31 11.29
C ASP A 51 -3.40 2.19 10.44
N PHE A 52 -2.35 1.62 9.84
CA PHE A 52 -1.39 2.38 9.04
C PHE A 52 -1.91 2.69 7.64
N ILE A 53 -2.63 3.81 7.53
CA ILE A 53 -3.27 4.31 6.30
C ILE A 53 -2.29 4.34 5.11
N ASP A 54 -1.11 4.94 5.26
CA ASP A 54 -0.11 5.01 4.17
C ASP A 54 0.36 3.62 3.73
N GLY A 55 0.38 2.65 4.65
CA GLY A 55 0.68 1.25 4.34
C GLY A 55 -0.35 0.64 3.39
N TYR A 56 -1.65 0.90 3.61
CA TYR A 56 -2.72 0.45 2.73
C TYR A 56 -2.68 1.13 1.36
N ILE A 57 -2.44 2.45 1.31
CA ILE A 57 -2.31 3.20 0.06
C ILE A 57 -1.15 2.64 -0.78
N ASN A 58 0.01 2.44 -0.15
CA ASN A 58 1.19 1.91 -0.84
C ASN A 58 0.99 0.45 -1.28
N LEU A 59 0.33 -0.37 -0.46
CA LEU A 59 -0.03 -1.74 -0.81
C LEU A 59 -0.97 -1.77 -2.03
N ALA A 60 -2.02 -0.96 -2.04
CA ALA A 60 -2.97 -0.86 -3.14
C ALA A 60 -2.28 -0.46 -4.45
N ALA A 61 -1.42 0.57 -4.41
CA ALA A 61 -0.66 1.00 -5.58
C ALA A 61 0.25 -0.11 -6.14
N ALA A 62 0.93 -0.87 -5.27
CA ALA A 62 1.77 -1.99 -5.69
C ALA A 62 0.95 -3.16 -6.26
N LEU A 63 -0.24 -3.42 -5.71
CA LEU A 63 -1.16 -4.46 -6.21
C LEU A 63 -1.74 -4.09 -7.58
N VAL A 64 -2.11 -2.82 -7.80
CA VAL A 64 -2.49 -2.32 -9.13
C VAL A 64 -1.36 -2.55 -10.14
N ALA A 65 -0.12 -2.19 -9.79
CA ALA A 65 1.03 -2.41 -10.65
C ALA A 65 1.29 -3.91 -10.93
N ALA A 66 0.93 -4.79 -10.00
CA ALA A 66 1.05 -6.24 -10.15
C ALA A 66 -0.14 -6.88 -10.89
N GLY A 67 -1.18 -6.10 -11.21
CA GLY A 67 -2.42 -6.59 -11.86
C GLY A 67 -3.44 -7.23 -10.91
N ASP A 68 -3.19 -7.24 -9.59
CA ASP A 68 -4.13 -7.76 -8.58
C ASP A 68 -5.12 -6.67 -8.15
N MET A 69 -6.05 -6.36 -9.06
CA MET A 69 -7.00 -5.27 -8.92
C MET A 69 -7.99 -5.48 -7.76
N GLU A 70 -8.42 -6.71 -7.51
CA GLU A 70 -9.36 -7.03 -6.41
C GLU A 70 -8.73 -6.82 -5.03
N SER A 71 -7.49 -7.26 -4.84
CA SER A 71 -6.77 -6.98 -3.59
C SER A 71 -6.49 -5.48 -3.42
N ALA A 72 -6.23 -4.76 -4.51
CA ALA A 72 -6.03 -3.31 -4.47
C ALA A 72 -7.30 -2.55 -4.06
N VAL A 73 -8.48 -2.95 -4.56
CA VAL A 73 -9.78 -2.42 -4.12
C VAL A 73 -9.93 -2.56 -2.60
N ASN A 74 -9.68 -3.76 -2.06
CA ASN A 74 -9.79 -4.02 -0.64
C ASN A 74 -8.83 -3.15 0.20
N ALA A 75 -7.59 -2.96 -0.27
CA ALA A 75 -6.61 -2.12 0.41
C ALA A 75 -7.04 -0.64 0.42
N TYR A 76 -7.48 -0.09 -0.71
CA TYR A 76 -8.00 1.29 -0.75
C TYR A 76 -9.27 1.47 0.08
N ALA A 77 -10.20 0.52 0.03
CA ALA A 77 -11.41 0.54 0.85
C ALA A 77 -11.05 0.55 2.34
N THR A 78 -10.06 -0.25 2.76
CA THR A 78 -9.59 -0.26 4.15
C THR A 78 -8.95 1.07 4.56
N ALA A 79 -8.16 1.69 3.68
CA ALA A 79 -7.62 3.04 3.94
C ALA A 79 -8.74 4.07 4.18
N LEU A 80 -9.82 4.01 3.39
CA LEU A 80 -10.99 4.87 3.54
C LEU A 80 -11.83 4.56 4.78
N GLN A 81 -11.83 3.32 5.26
CA GLN A 81 -12.46 2.97 6.54
C GLN A 81 -11.77 3.66 7.71
N TYR A 82 -10.43 3.77 7.68
CA TYR A 82 -9.68 4.50 8.71
C TYR A 82 -9.74 6.01 8.54
N ASN A 83 -9.76 6.51 7.30
CA ASN A 83 -9.94 7.93 7.02
C ASN A 83 -10.78 8.16 5.74
N PRO A 84 -12.09 8.48 5.90
CA PRO A 84 -13.00 8.71 4.78
C PRO A 84 -12.68 9.94 3.92
N ASP A 85 -11.89 10.90 4.43
CA ASP A 85 -11.63 12.19 3.77
C ASP A 85 -10.45 12.14 2.78
N LEU A 86 -9.93 10.94 2.49
CA LEU A 86 -8.84 10.74 1.53
C LEU A 86 -9.36 10.83 0.08
N TYR A 87 -9.59 12.05 -0.41
CA TYR A 87 -10.15 12.30 -1.75
C TYR A 87 -9.34 11.69 -2.90
N CYS A 88 -8.01 11.65 -2.79
CA CYS A 88 -7.15 10.98 -3.76
C CYS A 88 -7.44 9.48 -3.81
N VAL A 89 -7.47 8.81 -2.66
CA VAL A 89 -7.76 7.37 -2.54
C VAL A 89 -9.16 7.04 -3.05
N ARG A 90 -10.16 7.88 -2.74
CA ARG A 90 -11.52 7.70 -3.27
C ARG A 90 -11.55 7.79 -4.80
N SER A 91 -10.78 8.71 -5.37
CA SER A 91 -10.68 8.86 -6.83
C SER A 91 -9.97 7.66 -7.47
N ASP A 92 -8.88 7.18 -6.87
CA ASP A 92 -8.14 6.01 -7.33
C ASP A 92 -8.99 4.73 -7.26
N LEU A 93 -9.74 4.54 -6.16
CA LEU A 93 -10.68 3.44 -6.01
C LEU A 93 -11.80 3.52 -7.06
N GLY A 94 -12.38 4.70 -7.28
CA GLY A 94 -13.42 4.88 -8.30
C GLY A 94 -12.92 4.58 -9.72
N ASN A 95 -11.67 4.94 -10.04
CA ASN A 95 -11.05 4.62 -11.32
C ASN A 95 -10.80 3.11 -11.45
N LEU A 96 -10.33 2.47 -10.37
CA LEU A 96 -10.09 1.03 -10.34
C LEU A 96 -11.39 0.22 -10.51
N LEU A 97 -12.47 0.62 -9.81
CA LEU A 97 -13.79 -0.02 -9.95
C LEU A 97 -14.38 0.15 -11.35
N LYS A 98 -14.19 1.32 -11.99
CA LYS A 98 -14.55 1.52 -13.40
C LYS A 98 -13.78 0.59 -14.33
N ALA A 99 -12.47 0.42 -14.10
CA ALA A 99 -11.64 -0.49 -14.90
C ALA A 99 -12.09 -1.95 -14.76
N LEU A 100 -12.63 -2.33 -13.60
CA LEU A 100 -13.23 -3.64 -13.33
C LEU A 100 -14.67 -3.81 -13.85
N GLY A 101 -15.28 -2.76 -14.41
CA GLY A 101 -16.69 -2.78 -14.84
C GLY A 101 -17.70 -2.73 -13.68
N ARG A 102 -17.25 -2.52 -12.44
CA ARG A 102 -18.07 -2.45 -11.21
C ARG A 102 -18.58 -1.03 -11.00
N LEU A 103 -19.31 -0.52 -11.99
CA LEU A 103 -19.77 0.88 -12.04
C LEU A 103 -20.75 1.25 -10.94
N ASP A 104 -21.45 0.28 -10.36
CA ASP A 104 -22.41 0.52 -9.27
C ASP A 104 -21.70 0.81 -7.94
N GLU A 105 -20.52 0.22 -7.71
CA GLU A 105 -19.73 0.47 -6.52
C GLU A 105 -18.94 1.79 -6.60
N ALA A 106 -18.62 2.24 -7.82
CA ALA A 106 -17.85 3.47 -8.05
C ALA A 106 -18.63 4.78 -7.76
N LYS A 107 -19.93 4.70 -7.48
CA LYS A 107 -20.83 5.86 -7.26
C LYS A 107 -21.13 6.14 -5.78
N SER A 108 -20.65 5.27 -4.88
CA SER A 108 -20.86 5.34 -3.43
C SER A 108 -19.79 6.21 -2.77
#